data_AF-A0A5C5XW13-F1
#
_entry.id   AF-A0A5C5XW13-F1
#
_cell.length_a   1.000
_cell.length_b   1.000
_cell.length_c   1.000
_cell.angle_alpha   90.00
_cell.angle_beta   90.00
_cell.angle_gamma   90.00
#
_symmetry.space_group_name_H-M   'P 1'
#
loop_
_entity.id
_entity.type
_entity.pdbx_description
1 polymer ?
#
loop_
_entity_poly.entity_id
_entity_poly.type
_entity_poly.pdbx_seq_one_letter_code
_entity_poly.pdbx_strand_id
1 'polypeptide(L)'
;MSLRKLWNSLRGGSSETKSPAQPSAVTPDVSSDAASSSPRPVKVPAEQPRAAKPVRTAPSVAASTTAKVAPATEPVAETTPARRGVLSMLSRGENDALIKQFGRANPSSILEIGIGNGSRMPAILASVTQSGTESSKFKAIVIDEFEMAGGEVTMRDYHRQLAGLPIRPVIFPESVTRGLVNVAHRFGAVDMILIDSSVESAHAEGLAKYLGKVTHADTVVLSNAAGKWGVRPTHEESVRRAA
;
A
#
# COMPACT_ATOMS: atom_id res chain seq x y z
N MET A 1 41.11 -12.55 16.94
CA MET A 1 40.96 -11.33 16.11
C MET A 1 39.65 -10.63 16.48
N SER A 2 39.47 -9.34 16.18
CA SER A 2 38.21 -8.63 16.48
C SER A 2 37.13 -8.88 15.41
N LEU A 3 35.88 -9.06 15.83
CA LEU A 3 34.76 -9.45 14.97
C LEU A 3 34.49 -8.46 13.81
N ARG A 4 34.79 -7.16 14.00
CA ARG A 4 34.71 -6.15 12.93
C ARG A 4 35.58 -6.48 11.71
N LYS A 5 36.72 -7.17 11.86
CA LYS A 5 37.56 -7.57 10.72
C LYS A 5 36.93 -8.70 9.90
N LEU A 6 36.29 -9.67 10.56
CA LEU A 6 35.55 -10.75 9.90
C LEU A 6 34.35 -10.21 9.10
N TRP A 7 33.59 -9.28 9.70
CA TRP A 7 32.41 -8.67 9.04
C TRP A 7 32.77 -7.91 7.76
N ASN A 8 33.86 -7.14 7.77
CA ASN A 8 34.31 -6.39 6.59
C ASN A 8 34.84 -7.33 5.49
N SER A 9 35.56 -8.41 5.86
CA SER A 9 36.03 -9.43 4.91
C SER A 9 34.87 -10.12 4.18
N LEU A 10 33.76 -10.40 4.88
CA LEU A 10 32.58 -11.05 4.30
C LEU A 10 31.80 -10.20 3.29
N ARG A 11 32.08 -8.89 3.19
CA ARG A 11 31.45 -7.97 2.24
C ARG A 11 32.28 -7.68 0.98
N GLY A 12 33.39 -8.38 0.77
CA GLY A 12 34.20 -8.26 -0.46
C GLY A 12 34.90 -6.91 -0.64
N GLY A 13 34.99 -6.10 0.43
CA GLY A 13 35.63 -4.79 0.39
C GLY A 13 37.16 -4.90 0.31
N SER A 14 37.69 -5.02 -0.91
CA SER A 14 39.13 -4.91 -1.15
C SER A 14 39.64 -3.55 -0.70
N SER A 15 40.70 -3.53 0.11
CA SER A 15 41.27 -2.31 0.67
C SER A 15 42.36 -1.75 -0.23
N GLU A 16 41.99 -0.95 -1.22
CA GLU A 16 42.95 -0.25 -2.08
C GLU A 16 43.33 1.13 -1.51
N THR A 17 44.63 1.42 -1.44
CA THR A 17 45.19 2.52 -0.65
C THR A 17 45.62 3.73 -1.47
N LYS A 18 44.89 4.85 -1.29
CA LYS A 18 45.42 6.18 -0.90
C LYS A 18 46.73 6.65 -1.57
N SER A 19 46.64 7.67 -2.44
CA SER A 19 47.36 8.95 -2.25
C SER A 19 46.83 10.09 -3.15
N PRO A 20 47.12 11.39 -2.84
CA PRO A 20 46.43 12.54 -3.47
C PRO A 20 47.33 13.52 -4.25
N ALA A 21 46.74 14.34 -5.14
CA ALA A 21 47.30 15.62 -5.57
C ALA A 21 46.23 16.62 -6.12
N GLN A 22 46.00 17.68 -5.34
CA GLN A 22 45.57 19.09 -5.62
C GLN A 22 44.89 19.58 -6.94
N PRO A 23 44.34 20.83 -6.94
CA PRO A 23 43.33 21.27 -7.91
C PRO A 23 43.87 22.22 -9.01
N SER A 24 42.99 22.52 -9.99
CA SER A 24 43.03 23.74 -10.80
C SER A 24 41.60 24.24 -11.07
N ALA A 25 41.40 25.55 -11.16
CA ALA A 25 40.11 26.18 -11.44
C ALA A 25 40.19 27.02 -12.72
N VAL A 26 39.16 26.93 -13.58
CA VAL A 26 38.96 27.84 -14.72
C VAL A 26 37.47 28.12 -14.92
N THR A 27 37.12 29.40 -14.87
CA THR A 27 35.99 30.07 -15.53
C THR A 27 36.58 31.20 -16.40
N PRO A 28 35.84 31.89 -17.30
CA PRO A 28 34.41 31.79 -17.64
C PRO A 28 34.28 31.13 -19.07
N ASP A 29 33.47 31.52 -20.07
CA ASP A 29 32.53 32.65 -20.28
C ASP A 29 31.53 32.37 -21.43
N VAL A 30 30.59 33.32 -21.64
CA VAL A 30 29.68 33.56 -22.79
C VAL A 30 29.28 32.41 -23.72
N SER A 31 27.97 32.22 -23.89
CA SER A 31 27.26 32.78 -25.07
C SER A 31 25.74 32.78 -24.90
N SER A 32 25.11 33.88 -25.32
CA SER A 32 23.65 34.02 -25.44
C SER A 32 23.15 33.45 -26.78
N ASP A 33 21.92 32.95 -26.82
CA ASP A 33 21.02 33.26 -27.94
C ASP A 33 19.54 33.18 -27.50
N ALA A 34 18.64 33.83 -28.24
CA ALA A 34 17.24 34.03 -27.85
C ALA A 34 16.26 33.95 -29.05
N ALA A 35 15.66 32.78 -29.25
CA ALA A 35 14.41 32.61 -30.00
C ALA A 35 13.55 31.53 -29.30
N SER A 36 12.29 31.74 -28.92
CA SER A 36 11.17 32.37 -29.63
C SER A 36 10.71 31.57 -30.86
N SER A 37 9.90 30.54 -30.63
CA SER A 37 8.88 30.11 -31.59
C SER A 37 7.68 29.48 -30.85
N SER A 38 6.47 29.76 -31.35
CA SER A 38 5.19 29.34 -30.75
C SER A 38 4.68 28.03 -31.39
N PRO A 39 3.67 27.34 -30.81
CA PRO A 39 3.43 25.93 -31.10
C PRO A 39 2.78 25.67 -32.49
N ARG A 40 3.13 24.53 -33.09
CA ARG A 40 2.40 23.95 -34.22
C ARG A 40 1.41 22.87 -33.76
N PRO A 41 0.10 23.01 -34.03
CA PRO A 41 -0.84 21.91 -33.86
C PRO A 41 -0.68 20.89 -35.01
N VAL A 42 -0.55 19.60 -34.67
CA VAL A 42 -0.55 18.51 -35.66
C VAL A 42 -1.91 17.81 -35.65
N LYS A 43 -2.45 17.55 -36.84
CA LYS A 43 -3.80 17.02 -37.05
C LYS A 43 -3.97 15.58 -36.56
N VAL A 44 -5.15 15.30 -36.01
CA VAL A 44 -5.74 13.95 -35.97
C VAL A 44 -6.13 13.52 -37.39
N PRO A 45 -5.94 12.24 -37.75
CA PRO A 45 -6.90 11.59 -38.66
C PRO A 45 -7.21 10.11 -38.33
N ALA A 46 -8.35 9.66 -38.87
CA ALA A 46 -8.67 8.27 -39.23
C ALA A 46 -8.83 7.23 -38.09
N GLU A 47 -10.01 7.28 -37.48
CA GLU A 47 -10.83 6.09 -37.23
C GLU A 47 -10.77 5.06 -38.40
N GLN A 48 -10.62 3.76 -38.08
CA GLN A 48 -10.87 2.64 -39.00
C GLN A 48 -11.51 1.43 -38.29
N PRO A 49 -12.21 0.55 -39.02
CA PRO A 49 -13.38 -0.15 -38.45
C PRO A 49 -13.15 -1.59 -37.98
N ARG A 50 -14.19 -2.12 -37.35
CA ARG A 50 -14.37 -3.53 -36.93
C ARG A 50 -13.99 -4.54 -38.03
N ALA A 51 -13.20 -5.54 -37.65
CA ALA A 51 -13.22 -6.89 -38.25
C ALA A 51 -13.84 -7.87 -37.24
N ALA A 52 -14.58 -8.90 -37.68
CA ALA A 52 -15.40 -9.71 -36.79
C ALA A 52 -15.43 -11.22 -37.12
N LYS A 53 -15.20 -12.05 -36.09
CA LYS A 53 -15.40 -13.52 -36.06
C LYS A 53 -14.43 -14.29 -37.00
N PRO A 54 -14.18 -15.60 -36.77
CA PRO A 54 -15.18 -16.67 -36.77
C PRO A 54 -15.33 -17.44 -35.44
N VAL A 55 -16.43 -18.17 -35.34
CA VAL A 55 -16.70 -19.19 -34.30
C VAL A 55 -15.84 -20.44 -34.58
N ARG A 56 -15.43 -21.18 -33.54
CA ARG A 56 -15.02 -22.58 -33.69
C ARG A 56 -15.62 -23.47 -32.60
N THR A 57 -15.90 -24.72 -32.97
CA THR A 57 -16.79 -25.68 -32.30
C THR A 57 -16.18 -26.42 -31.12
N ALA A 58 -17.05 -26.91 -30.23
CA ALA A 58 -16.72 -27.85 -29.16
C ALA A 58 -16.76 -29.32 -29.63
N PRO A 59 -16.09 -30.21 -28.88
CA PRO A 59 -16.76 -31.39 -28.28
C PRO A 59 -16.66 -31.30 -26.75
N SER A 60 -17.68 -31.61 -25.93
CA SER A 60 -18.62 -32.75 -25.95
C SER A 60 -17.93 -34.10 -25.74
N VAL A 61 -17.71 -34.45 -24.46
CA VAL A 61 -17.28 -35.79 -24.03
C VAL A 61 -18.15 -36.26 -22.85
N ALA A 62 -18.47 -37.54 -22.88
CA ALA A 62 -19.45 -38.28 -22.08
C ALA A 62 -19.53 -37.96 -20.57
N ALA A 63 -20.75 -38.13 -20.04
CA ALA A 63 -21.01 -38.24 -18.60
C ALA A 63 -20.62 -39.63 -18.06
N SER A 64 -20.38 -39.71 -16.75
CA SER A 64 -20.38 -40.97 -15.98
C SER A 64 -21.04 -40.73 -14.62
N THR A 65 -22.06 -41.53 -14.30
CA THR A 65 -22.91 -41.38 -13.11
C THR A 65 -22.86 -42.59 -12.19
N THR A 66 -22.47 -42.39 -10.93
CA THR A 66 -22.82 -43.24 -9.77
C THR A 66 -22.87 -42.34 -8.53
N ALA A 67 -24.04 -42.23 -7.89
CA ALA A 67 -24.42 -43.01 -6.71
C ALA A 67 -23.45 -42.80 -5.52
N LYS A 68 -23.76 -41.94 -4.54
CA LYS A 68 -24.77 -42.12 -3.47
C LYS A 68 -24.48 -43.37 -2.61
N VAL A 69 -23.92 -43.15 -1.43
CA VAL A 69 -24.44 -43.62 -0.13
C VAL A 69 -23.75 -42.81 0.97
N ALA A 70 -24.53 -42.41 1.98
CA ALA A 70 -24.02 -42.01 3.28
C ALA A 70 -24.72 -42.90 4.32
N PRO A 71 -24.05 -43.17 5.45
CA PRO A 71 -24.73 -43.07 6.74
C PRO A 71 -24.03 -42.05 7.63
N ALA A 72 -24.76 -41.51 8.60
CA ALA A 72 -24.24 -40.54 9.55
C ALA A 72 -23.41 -41.23 10.65
N THR A 73 -22.36 -40.54 11.11
CA THR A 73 -21.78 -40.73 12.44
C THR A 73 -21.93 -39.40 13.18
N GLU A 74 -22.38 -39.45 14.43
CA GLU A 74 -22.74 -38.26 15.19
C GLU A 74 -21.48 -37.45 15.57
N PRO A 75 -21.45 -36.11 15.37
CA PRO A 75 -20.33 -35.30 15.79
C PRO A 75 -20.35 -35.11 17.31
N VAL A 76 -19.51 -35.89 18.01
CA VAL A 76 -19.20 -35.65 19.42
C VAL A 76 -18.71 -34.20 19.57
N ALA A 77 -19.40 -33.42 20.40
CA ALA A 77 -19.14 -32.00 20.59
C ALA A 77 -17.90 -31.75 21.46
N GLU A 78 -16.73 -32.13 20.96
CA GLU A 78 -15.44 -31.80 21.58
C GLU A 78 -15.19 -30.29 21.45
N THR A 79 -15.56 -29.54 22.50
CA THR A 79 -15.31 -28.09 22.64
C THR A 79 -13.82 -27.83 22.76
N THR A 80 -13.12 -27.89 21.62
CA THR A 80 -11.69 -27.63 21.52
C THR A 80 -11.43 -26.20 22.02
N PRO A 81 -10.67 -25.98 23.11
CA PRO A 81 -10.43 -24.65 23.62
C PRO A 81 -9.70 -23.82 22.56
N ALA A 82 -10.29 -22.68 22.19
CA ALA A 82 -9.81 -21.84 21.10
C ALA A 82 -8.32 -21.51 21.31
N ARG A 83 -7.46 -22.05 20.42
CA ARG A 83 -6.00 -21.95 20.51
C ARG A 83 -5.56 -20.50 20.29
N ARG A 84 -5.57 -19.69 21.35
CA ARG A 84 -4.97 -18.36 21.40
C ARG A 84 -3.47 -18.48 21.12
N GLY A 85 -3.09 -18.35 19.84
CA GLY A 85 -1.73 -18.55 19.38
C GLY A 85 -0.75 -17.60 20.07
N VAL A 86 0.44 -18.10 20.39
CA VAL A 86 1.50 -17.36 21.10
C VAL A 86 1.90 -16.07 20.37
N LEU A 87 1.68 -16.01 19.06
CA LEU A 87 1.78 -14.80 18.22
C LEU A 87 1.03 -13.58 18.77
N SER A 88 -0.06 -13.78 19.54
CA SER A 88 -0.84 -12.70 20.16
C SER A 88 -0.01 -11.82 21.13
N MET A 89 1.10 -12.34 21.69
CA MET A 89 2.00 -11.51 22.51
C MET A 89 2.91 -10.58 21.68
N LEU A 90 3.18 -10.91 20.41
CA LEU A 90 4.02 -10.09 19.51
C LEU A 90 3.29 -8.84 19.01
N SER A 91 1.94 -8.84 19.01
CA SER A 91 1.13 -7.69 18.61
C SER A 91 1.07 -6.57 19.66
N ARG A 92 1.67 -6.73 20.85
CA ARG A 92 1.84 -5.65 21.87
C ARG A 92 2.94 -4.63 21.50
N GLY A 93 3.07 -4.32 20.22
CA GLY A 93 4.04 -3.34 19.69
C GLY A 93 3.46 -1.93 19.60
N GLU A 94 4.25 -1.05 18.97
CA GLU A 94 3.90 0.34 18.61
C GLU A 94 2.48 0.50 18.03
N ASN A 95 2.04 -0.47 17.22
CA ASN A 95 0.76 -0.46 16.52
C ASN A 95 -0.44 -1.00 17.31
N ASP A 96 -0.30 -1.41 18.58
CA ASP A 96 -1.40 -1.98 19.40
C ASP A 96 -2.63 -1.06 19.53
N ALA A 97 -2.41 0.26 19.68
CA ALA A 97 -3.49 1.24 19.74
C ALA A 97 -4.24 1.36 18.40
N LEU A 98 -3.51 1.32 17.27
CA LEU A 98 -4.06 1.34 15.92
C LEU A 98 -4.85 0.06 15.62
N ILE A 99 -4.33 -1.11 16.00
CA ILE A 99 -5.02 -2.40 15.85
C ILE A 99 -6.33 -2.41 16.66
N LYS A 100 -6.35 -1.79 17.85
CA LYS A 100 -7.57 -1.62 18.66
C LYS A 100 -8.59 -0.66 18.05
N GLN A 101 -8.16 0.39 17.36
CA GLN A 101 -9.05 1.27 16.59
C GLN A 101 -9.61 0.54 15.36
N PHE A 102 -8.74 -0.11 14.59
CA PHE A 102 -9.09 -0.93 13.43
C PHE A 102 -10.11 -2.01 13.78
N GLY A 103 -9.87 -2.81 14.83
CA GLY A 103 -10.75 -3.89 15.26
C GLY A 103 -12.10 -3.43 15.84
N ARG A 104 -12.24 -2.14 16.20
CA ARG A 104 -13.54 -1.53 16.58
C ARG A 104 -14.34 -1.07 15.36
N ALA A 105 -13.66 -0.54 14.35
CA ALA A 105 -14.29 -0.13 13.09
C ALA A 105 -14.64 -1.31 12.18
N ASN A 106 -13.85 -2.39 12.25
CA ASN A 106 -13.98 -3.61 11.44
C ASN A 106 -14.18 -3.33 9.92
N PRO A 107 -13.30 -2.54 9.29
CA PRO A 107 -13.44 -2.14 7.88
C PRO A 107 -13.28 -3.33 6.93
N SER A 108 -13.95 -3.30 5.77
CA SER A 108 -13.72 -4.24 4.66
C SER A 108 -12.56 -3.81 3.77
N SER A 109 -12.17 -2.53 3.84
CA SER A 109 -11.13 -1.94 3.02
C SER A 109 -10.28 -0.92 3.77
N ILE A 110 -8.97 -0.97 3.55
CA ILE A 110 -7.98 -0.04 4.12
C ILE A 110 -7.08 0.56 3.04
N LEU A 111 -6.82 1.85 3.18
CA LEU A 111 -5.83 2.61 2.41
C LEU A 111 -4.79 3.20 3.39
N GLU A 112 -3.52 2.92 3.17
CA GLU A 112 -2.41 3.62 3.83
C GLU A 112 -1.75 4.61 2.87
N ILE A 113 -1.48 5.83 3.35
CA ILE A 113 -0.86 6.92 2.60
C ILE A 113 0.39 7.38 3.37
N GLY A 114 1.57 7.09 2.81
CA GLY A 114 2.86 7.26 3.49
C GLY A 114 3.11 6.14 4.50
N ILE A 115 3.97 5.16 4.19
CA ILE A 115 4.17 3.96 5.04
C ILE A 115 5.07 4.20 6.27
N GLY A 116 5.86 5.27 6.27
CA GLY A 116 6.88 5.53 7.29
C GLY A 116 7.85 4.35 7.41
N ASN A 117 7.90 3.72 8.59
CA ASN A 117 8.76 2.55 8.85
C ASN A 117 8.26 1.23 8.20
N GLY A 118 7.11 1.24 7.50
CA GLY A 118 6.54 0.08 6.82
C GLY A 118 5.87 -0.96 7.71
N SER A 119 6.02 -0.89 9.03
CA SER A 119 5.56 -1.95 9.95
C SER A 119 4.04 -2.08 10.11
N ARG A 120 3.30 -1.02 9.75
CA ARG A 120 1.91 -0.81 10.18
C ARG A 120 0.91 -1.69 9.42
N MET A 121 0.91 -1.63 8.09
CA MET A 121 0.08 -2.51 7.26
C MET A 121 0.39 -4.00 7.50
N PRO A 122 1.65 -4.48 7.57
CA PRO A 122 1.95 -5.86 7.99
C PRO A 122 1.32 -6.25 9.33
N ALA A 123 1.36 -5.37 10.35
CA ALA A 123 0.77 -5.63 11.66
C ALA A 123 -0.77 -5.69 11.61
N ILE A 124 -1.42 -4.80 10.84
CA ILE A 124 -2.87 -4.83 10.62
C ILE A 124 -3.27 -6.10 9.86
N LEU A 125 -2.60 -6.43 8.76
CA LEU A 125 -2.89 -7.62 7.96
C LEU A 125 -2.67 -8.93 8.75
N ALA A 126 -1.68 -8.97 9.63
CA ALA A 126 -1.50 -10.07 10.57
C ALA A 126 -2.68 -10.17 11.56
N SER A 127 -3.20 -9.05 12.07
CA SER A 127 -4.39 -9.03 12.93
C SER A 127 -5.66 -9.46 12.19
N VAL A 128 -5.88 -8.97 10.97
CA VAL A 128 -7.01 -9.36 10.09
C VAL A 128 -6.98 -10.87 9.83
N THR A 129 -5.80 -11.42 9.56
CA THR A 129 -5.60 -12.87 9.39
C THR A 129 -5.90 -13.64 10.68
N GLN A 130 -5.45 -13.15 11.84
CA GLN A 130 -5.74 -13.78 13.14
C GLN A 130 -7.24 -13.74 13.52
N SER A 131 -7.98 -12.75 13.03
CA SER A 131 -9.45 -12.66 13.18
C SER A 131 -10.23 -13.62 12.28
N GLY A 132 -9.57 -14.38 11.39
CA GLY A 132 -10.23 -15.30 10.47
C GLY A 132 -10.87 -14.63 9.26
N THR A 133 -10.45 -13.40 8.91
CA THR A 133 -10.99 -12.69 7.75
C THR A 133 -10.35 -13.18 6.45
N GLU A 134 -11.19 -13.71 5.55
CA GLU A 134 -10.79 -14.19 4.23
C GLU A 134 -10.14 -13.11 3.36
N SER A 135 -9.04 -13.45 2.68
CA SER A 135 -8.28 -12.51 1.83
C SER A 135 -9.04 -12.03 0.59
N SER A 136 -10.11 -12.72 0.21
CA SER A 136 -11.04 -12.31 -0.85
C SER A 136 -12.05 -11.23 -0.42
N LYS A 137 -12.24 -11.03 0.89
CA LYS A 137 -13.20 -10.08 1.46
C LYS A 137 -12.58 -8.77 1.91
N PHE A 138 -11.27 -8.75 2.17
CA PHE A 138 -10.55 -7.57 2.69
C PHE A 138 -9.64 -6.94 1.64
N LYS A 139 -9.86 -5.65 1.33
CA LYS A 139 -9.03 -4.88 0.38
C LYS A 139 -7.97 -4.09 1.13
N ALA A 140 -6.69 -4.32 0.82
CA ALA A 140 -5.59 -3.51 1.36
C ALA A 140 -4.90 -2.73 0.24
N ILE A 141 -4.65 -1.45 0.46
CA ILE A 141 -4.13 -0.51 -0.53
C ILE A 141 -3.05 0.36 0.14
N VAL A 142 -1.98 0.66 -0.59
CA VAL A 142 -0.86 1.49 -0.11
C VAL A 142 -0.47 2.48 -1.21
N ILE A 143 -0.33 3.76 -0.85
CA ILE A 143 0.27 4.80 -1.70
C ILE A 143 1.52 5.32 -0.98
N ASP A 144 2.67 5.25 -1.66
CA ASP A 144 3.95 5.70 -1.13
C ASP A 144 4.94 6.02 -2.26
N GLU A 145 5.89 6.92 -2.04
CA GLU A 145 6.93 7.25 -3.02
C GLU A 145 8.24 6.46 -2.80
N PHE A 146 8.35 5.72 -1.69
CA PHE A 146 9.49 4.90 -1.31
C PHE A 146 10.83 5.67 -1.42
N GLU A 147 11.84 5.03 -2.01
CA GLU A 147 13.14 5.63 -2.27
C GLU A 147 13.12 6.88 -3.19
N MET A 148 12.04 7.14 -3.94
CA MET A 148 11.96 8.28 -4.87
C MET A 148 11.80 9.64 -4.18
N ALA A 149 11.13 9.66 -3.02
CA ALA A 149 11.00 10.85 -2.17
C ALA A 149 11.99 10.87 -0.99
N GLY A 150 12.97 9.95 -0.99
CA GLY A 150 13.90 9.79 0.14
C GLY A 150 13.30 9.11 1.36
N GLY A 151 12.24 8.30 1.20
CA GLY A 151 11.64 7.52 2.27
C GLY A 151 12.59 6.47 2.87
N GLU A 152 12.42 6.15 4.15
CA GLU A 152 13.31 5.24 4.90
C GLU A 152 13.27 3.78 4.41
N VAL A 153 12.17 3.38 3.77
CA VAL A 153 11.90 1.99 3.36
C VAL A 153 11.89 1.88 1.84
N THR A 154 12.71 0.99 1.29
CA THR A 154 12.69 0.69 -0.15
C THR A 154 11.47 -0.15 -0.52
N MET A 155 10.98 -0.02 -1.75
CA MET A 155 9.85 -0.81 -2.26
C MET A 155 10.13 -2.33 -2.16
N ARG A 156 11.38 -2.73 -2.39
CA ARG A 156 11.84 -4.13 -2.22
C ARG A 156 11.73 -4.60 -0.78
N ASP A 157 12.18 -3.79 0.17
CA ASP A 157 12.22 -4.18 1.57
C ASP A 157 10.81 -4.17 2.19
N TYR A 158 9.90 -3.30 1.72
CA TYR A 158 8.47 -3.39 2.05
C TYR A 158 7.80 -4.66 1.49
N HIS A 159 8.05 -5.02 0.23
CA HIS A 159 7.60 -6.30 -0.32
C HIS A 159 8.12 -7.51 0.47
N ARG A 160 9.32 -7.41 1.06
CA ARG A 160 9.89 -8.43 1.95
C ARG A 160 9.21 -8.46 3.32
N GLN A 161 8.85 -7.32 3.91
CA GLN A 161 8.06 -7.27 5.16
C GLN A 161 6.67 -7.90 4.97
N LEU A 162 6.07 -7.76 3.78
CA LEU A 162 4.79 -8.37 3.41
C LEU A 162 4.89 -9.87 3.05
N ALA A 163 6.08 -10.46 3.03
CA ALA A 163 6.27 -11.86 2.67
C ALA A 163 5.78 -12.81 3.77
N GLY A 164 4.94 -13.79 3.40
CA GLY A 164 4.33 -14.74 4.34
C GLY A 164 2.92 -14.35 4.79
N LEU A 165 2.46 -13.11 4.53
CA LEU A 165 1.06 -12.73 4.75
C LEU A 165 0.16 -13.27 3.62
N PRO A 166 -1.04 -13.78 3.94
CA PRO A 166 -1.99 -14.31 2.94
C PRO A 166 -2.74 -13.20 2.20
N ILE A 167 -2.94 -12.05 2.85
CA ILE A 167 -3.46 -10.83 2.24
C ILE A 167 -2.28 -10.05 1.67
N ARG A 168 -2.38 -9.61 0.42
CA ARG A 168 -1.36 -8.79 -0.25
C ARG A 168 -1.94 -7.43 -0.62
N PRO A 169 -1.37 -6.32 -0.12
CA PRO A 169 -1.86 -5.00 -0.47
C PRO A 169 -1.52 -4.63 -1.92
N VAL A 170 -2.37 -3.84 -2.55
CA VAL A 170 -2.09 -3.23 -3.84
C VAL A 170 -1.29 -1.95 -3.60
N ILE A 171 -0.04 -1.97 -4.04
CA ILE A 171 0.93 -0.89 -3.83
C ILE A 171 0.95 0.02 -5.06
N PHE A 172 0.87 1.33 -4.81
CA PHE A 172 1.04 2.40 -5.78
C PHE A 172 2.34 3.15 -5.46
N PRO A 173 3.46 2.82 -6.14
CA PRO A 173 4.74 3.51 -5.98
C PRO A 173 4.72 4.83 -6.78
N GLU A 174 3.96 5.81 -6.28
CA GLU A 174 3.74 7.11 -6.94
C GLU A 174 3.22 8.15 -5.93
N SER A 175 3.28 9.43 -6.31
CA SER A 175 2.91 10.52 -5.40
C SER A 175 1.47 10.49 -4.94
N VAL A 176 1.24 10.95 -3.70
CA VAL A 176 -0.04 10.89 -2.98
C VAL A 176 -1.22 11.34 -3.84
N THR A 177 -1.08 12.48 -4.52
CA THR A 177 -2.07 13.05 -5.44
C THR A 177 -2.43 12.10 -6.59
N ARG A 178 -1.45 11.42 -7.18
CA ARG A 178 -1.63 10.53 -8.33
C ARG A 178 -2.18 9.17 -7.88
N GLY A 179 -1.64 8.62 -6.80
CA GLY A 179 -2.15 7.40 -6.17
C GLY A 179 -3.61 7.52 -5.76
N LEU A 180 -4.02 8.64 -5.15
CA LEU A 180 -5.43 8.86 -4.76
C LEU A 180 -6.38 8.91 -5.96
N VAL A 181 -5.96 9.46 -7.10
CA VAL A 181 -6.74 9.41 -8.35
C VAL A 181 -6.85 7.98 -8.87
N ASN A 182 -5.75 7.22 -8.87
CA ASN A 182 -5.74 5.83 -9.31
C ASN A 182 -6.55 4.90 -8.38
N VAL A 183 -6.56 5.15 -7.07
CA VAL A 183 -7.41 4.45 -6.09
C VAL A 183 -8.88 4.77 -6.31
N ALA A 184 -9.25 6.05 -6.47
CA ALA A 184 -10.63 6.46 -6.77
C ALA A 184 -11.15 5.79 -8.06
N HIS A 185 -10.32 5.68 -9.10
CA HIS A 185 -10.70 5.03 -10.36
C HIS A 185 -10.75 3.49 -10.29
N ARG A 186 -9.88 2.84 -9.51
CA ARG A 186 -9.73 1.38 -9.48
C ARG A 186 -10.54 0.68 -8.38
N PHE A 187 -10.75 1.36 -7.25
CA PHE A 187 -11.37 0.80 -6.05
C PHE A 187 -12.58 1.60 -5.55
N GLY A 188 -12.65 2.89 -5.88
CA GLY A 188 -13.69 3.79 -5.40
C GLY A 188 -13.43 4.30 -3.99
N ALA A 189 -14.47 4.33 -3.17
CA ALA A 189 -14.36 4.68 -1.76
C ALA A 189 -13.78 3.54 -0.89
N VAL A 190 -13.22 3.91 0.26
CA VAL A 190 -12.52 3.03 1.21
C VAL A 190 -13.06 3.27 2.62
N ASP A 191 -13.14 2.24 3.46
CA ASP A 191 -13.77 2.32 4.78
C ASP A 191 -12.84 2.88 5.86
N MET A 192 -11.53 2.63 5.76
CA MET A 192 -10.51 3.20 6.64
C MET A 192 -9.33 3.76 5.85
N ILE A 193 -8.93 4.99 6.16
CA ILE A 193 -7.77 5.65 5.55
C ILE A 193 -6.77 6.00 6.66
N LEU A 194 -5.52 5.56 6.52
CA LEU A 194 -4.41 5.93 7.39
C LEU A 194 -3.52 6.96 6.67
N ILE A 195 -3.25 8.08 7.34
CA ILE A 195 -2.39 9.16 6.82
C ILE A 195 -1.21 9.36 7.77
N ASP A 196 0.01 9.28 7.27
CA ASP A 196 1.19 9.57 8.07
C ASP A 196 1.41 11.08 8.30
N SER A 197 2.05 11.42 9.42
CA SER A 197 2.54 12.76 9.76
C SER A 197 3.34 13.45 8.64
N SER A 198 4.18 12.70 7.92
CA SER A 198 4.97 13.20 6.79
C SER A 198 4.06 13.69 5.66
N VAL A 199 3.17 12.83 5.18
CA VAL A 199 2.15 13.11 4.15
C VAL A 199 1.23 14.26 4.55
N GLU A 200 0.78 14.31 5.80
CA GLU A 200 -0.07 15.38 6.30
C GLU A 200 0.64 16.75 6.22
N SER A 201 1.91 16.80 6.62
CA SER A 201 2.73 18.02 6.55
C SER A 201 3.08 18.44 5.12
N ALA A 202 3.30 17.49 4.21
CA ALA A 202 3.68 17.74 2.82
C ALA A 202 2.52 18.17 1.91
N HIS A 203 1.28 17.82 2.25
CA HIS A 203 0.12 17.98 1.36
C HIS A 203 -1.09 18.70 1.97
N ALA A 204 -0.92 19.40 3.10
CA ALA A 204 -1.99 20.03 3.89
C ALA A 204 -3.06 20.79 3.06
N GLU A 205 -2.66 21.63 2.10
CA GLU A 205 -3.58 22.45 1.29
C GLU A 205 -4.34 21.66 0.21
N GLY A 206 -3.80 20.52 -0.24
CA GLY A 206 -4.33 19.74 -1.37
C GLY A 206 -5.07 18.46 -0.96
N LEU A 207 -4.64 17.81 0.13
CA LEU A 207 -4.99 16.42 0.44
C LEU A 207 -6.50 16.19 0.58
N ALA A 208 -7.21 17.11 1.25
CA ALA A 208 -8.66 17.01 1.46
C ALA A 208 -9.47 16.90 0.14
N LYS A 209 -9.04 17.59 -0.92
CA LYS A 209 -9.69 17.57 -2.25
C LYS A 209 -9.58 16.22 -2.96
N TYR A 210 -8.56 15.43 -2.64
CA TYR A 210 -8.35 14.09 -3.19
C TYR A 210 -8.92 13.00 -2.27
N LEU A 211 -8.84 13.17 -0.95
CA LEU A 211 -9.52 12.32 0.02
C LEU A 211 -11.03 12.25 -0.25
N GLY A 212 -11.66 13.38 -0.57
CA GLY A 212 -13.09 13.45 -0.94
C GLY A 212 -13.53 12.61 -2.14
N LYS A 213 -12.59 11.97 -2.87
CA LYS A 213 -12.87 11.01 -3.96
C LYS A 213 -12.74 9.54 -3.55
N VAL A 214 -12.16 9.28 -2.38
CA VAL A 214 -11.93 7.93 -1.81
C VAL A 214 -12.62 7.76 -0.44
N THR A 215 -13.26 8.80 0.09
CA THR A 215 -14.13 8.73 1.27
C THR A 215 -15.60 8.54 0.88
N HIS A 216 -16.35 7.87 1.74
CA HIS A 216 -17.82 7.92 1.81
C HIS A 216 -18.24 8.32 3.24
N ALA A 217 -19.55 8.41 3.51
CA ALA A 217 -20.08 8.92 4.78
C ALA A 217 -19.55 8.18 6.02
N ASP A 218 -19.31 6.88 5.92
CA ASP A 218 -18.84 6.03 7.02
C ASP A 218 -17.30 5.85 7.04
N THR A 219 -16.54 6.53 6.18
CA THR A 219 -15.08 6.39 6.12
C THR A 219 -14.40 6.96 7.37
N VAL A 220 -13.71 6.09 8.12
CA VAL A 220 -12.86 6.48 9.24
C VAL A 220 -11.48 6.90 8.72
N VAL A 221 -11.22 8.21 8.71
CA VAL A 221 -9.89 8.76 8.41
C VAL A 221 -9.10 8.89 9.72
N LEU A 222 -7.96 8.20 9.82
CA LEU A 222 -7.02 8.28 10.93
C LEU A 222 -5.74 9.00 10.47
N SER A 223 -5.29 10.00 11.23
CA SER A 223 -4.01 10.68 11.01
C SER A 223 -3.04 10.43 12.16
N ASN A 224 -1.77 10.24 11.80
CA ASN A 224 -0.67 10.12 12.76
C ASN A 224 -0.16 11.52 13.14
N ALA A 225 -0.38 11.94 14.39
CA ALA A 225 0.16 13.16 14.96
C ALA A 225 1.17 12.81 16.06
N ALA A 226 2.47 13.02 15.78
CA ALA A 226 3.57 12.73 16.71
C ALA A 226 3.53 11.32 17.34
N GLY A 227 3.30 10.29 16.50
CA GLY A 227 3.22 8.88 16.92
C GLY A 227 1.88 8.47 17.54
N LYS A 228 0.84 9.32 17.45
CA LYS A 228 -0.49 9.04 18.00
C LYS A 228 -1.55 9.12 16.91
N TRP A 229 -2.35 8.06 16.80
CA TRP A 229 -3.45 7.95 15.84
C TRP A 229 -4.73 8.62 16.35
N GLY A 230 -5.06 9.78 15.76
CA GLY A 230 -6.30 10.50 16.00
C GLY A 230 -7.29 10.29 14.84
N VAL A 231 -8.59 10.34 15.14
CA VAL A 231 -9.63 10.42 14.10
C VAL A 231 -9.65 11.83 13.54
N ARG A 232 -9.49 11.98 12.22
CA ARG A 232 -9.64 13.25 11.51
C ARG A 232 -11.12 13.50 11.24
N PRO A 233 -11.69 14.67 11.57
CA PRO A 233 -13.04 15.02 11.15
C PRO A 233 -13.09 15.13 9.61
N THR A 234 -13.94 14.32 8.98
CA THR A 234 -14.28 14.48 7.56
C THR A 234 -15.25 15.66 7.39
N HIS A 235 -15.07 16.45 6.34
CA HIS A 235 -15.68 17.78 6.26
C HIS A 235 -17.22 17.77 6.17
N GLU A 236 -17.84 16.64 5.80
CA GLU A 236 -19.29 16.47 5.76
C GLU A 236 -19.95 16.48 7.15
N GLU A 237 -19.29 15.96 8.19
CA GLU A 237 -19.90 15.87 9.52
C GLU A 237 -20.01 17.25 10.20
N SER A 238 -19.06 18.14 9.89
CA SER A 238 -19.04 19.52 10.39
C SER A 238 -20.30 20.31 10.02
N VAL A 239 -20.88 20.04 8.84
CA VAL A 239 -22.09 20.70 8.35
C VAL A 239 -23.34 20.21 9.09
N ARG A 240 -23.37 18.96 9.57
CA ARG A 240 -24.55 18.35 10.21
C ARG A 240 -24.67 18.60 11.72
N ARG A 241 -23.64 19.17 12.36
CA ARG A 241 -23.67 19.55 13.80
C ARG A 241 -23.92 21.05 14.02
N ALA A 242 -24.24 21.80 12.97
CA ALA A 242 -24.41 23.25 12.97
C ALA A 242 -25.82 23.72 12.54
N ALA A 243 -26.80 22.81 12.60
CA ALA A 243 -28.21 23.02 12.26
C ALA A 243 -29.12 22.36 13.31
#